data_AF-A0A365MJ08-F1
#
_entry.id   AF-A0A365MJ08-F1
#
_cell.length_a   1.000
_cell.length_b   1.000
_cell.length_c   1.000
_cell.angle_alpha   90.00
_cell.angle_beta   90.00
_cell.angle_gamma   90.00
#
_symmetry.space_group_name_H-M   'P 1'
#
loop_
_entity.id
_entity.type
_entity.pdbx_description
1 polymer ?
#
loop_
_entity_poly.entity_id
_entity_poly.type
_entity_poly.pdbx_seq_one_letter_code
_entity_poly.pdbx_strand_id
1 'polypeptide(L)'
;MTYVRRDPRLLADQIRPYQTRDILWITINGLTVVNFYRQNDEKDALSTLLRWPVPERCLVAGDFNARHRSWQMGQTLDRGQEIASWASENDLDLLNTLDIPTNPHGNTIDLAFTNIPLAEATVEDHLATSSDHFTLSLTLPDINPAPIQPGKIRVTIEDELKRFVEIVELGATDIPPADSTPAELDNLATSLVNLLTSAAKAAGRPSRKGSHPAPWWTEECACAAAAFRAIRRSYPLGFNQDVQMAKRDLYRV
;
A
#
# COMPACT_ATOMS: atom_id res chain seq x y z
N MET A 1 -6.26 4.99 7.70
CA MET A 1 -5.57 3.69 7.83
C MET A 1 -5.11 3.25 6.45
N THR A 2 -3.90 2.70 6.31
CA THR A 2 -3.32 2.36 5.00
C THR A 2 -2.69 0.98 5.04
N TYR A 3 -2.92 0.18 3.99
CA TYR A 3 -2.39 -1.16 3.87
C TYR A 3 -1.64 -1.31 2.55
N VAL A 4 -0.53 -2.05 2.59
CA VAL A 4 0.18 -2.48 1.39
C VAL A 4 0.07 -3.99 1.29
N ARG A 5 -0.35 -4.48 0.12
CA ARG A 5 -0.41 -5.91 -0.16
C ARG A 5 0.98 -6.52 0.04
N ARG A 6 1.04 -7.67 0.71
CA ARG A 6 2.28 -8.44 0.82
C ARG A 6 2.64 -9.01 -0.55
N ASP A 7 3.65 -8.43 -1.19
CA ASP A 7 4.27 -8.92 -2.44
C ASP A 7 5.78 -8.64 -2.36
N PRO A 8 6.66 -9.61 -2.68
CA PRO A 8 8.12 -9.41 -2.63
C PRO A 8 8.63 -8.33 -3.60
N ARG A 9 7.81 -7.90 -4.57
CA ARG A 9 8.12 -6.82 -5.52
C ARG A 9 7.65 -5.45 -5.03
N LEU A 10 7.02 -5.36 -3.85
CA LEU A 10 6.59 -4.12 -3.23
C LEU A 10 7.45 -3.86 -1.98
N LEU A 11 8.41 -2.96 -2.11
CA LEU A 11 9.20 -2.44 -1.00
C LEU A 11 8.50 -1.21 -0.44
N ALA A 12 7.90 -1.34 0.73
CA ALA A 12 7.10 -0.31 1.34
C ALA A 12 7.67 0.14 2.68
N ASP A 13 7.88 1.45 2.82
CA ASP A 13 8.36 2.09 4.05
C ASP A 13 7.46 3.26 4.40
N GLN A 14 7.01 3.32 5.65
CA GLN A 14 6.24 4.46 6.15
C GLN A 14 7.18 5.61 6.50
N ILE A 15 6.91 6.79 5.95
CA ILE A 15 7.60 8.03 6.32
C ILE A 15 6.68 8.92 7.16
N ARG A 16 7.27 9.74 8.03
CA ARG A 16 6.53 10.60 8.97
C ARG A 16 7.10 12.02 8.95
N PRO A 17 6.88 12.78 7.86
CA PRO A 17 7.38 14.15 7.76
C PRO A 17 6.77 15.07 8.82
N TYR A 18 5.53 14.77 9.25
CA TYR A 18 4.82 15.52 10.28
C TYR A 18 4.15 14.57 11.28
N GLN A 19 3.93 15.05 12.50
CA GLN A 19 3.15 14.35 13.51
C GLN A 19 1.66 14.65 13.30
N THR A 20 0.98 13.78 12.57
CA THR A 20 -0.48 13.86 12.35
C THR A 20 -1.08 12.46 12.33
N ARG A 21 -2.38 12.39 12.68
CA ARG A 21 -3.17 11.15 12.62
C ARG A 21 -3.91 11.01 11.30
N ASP A 22 -4.14 12.12 10.61
CA ASP A 22 -5.07 12.20 9.48
C ASP A 22 -4.36 12.11 8.13
N ILE A 23 -3.02 12.11 8.14
CA ILE A 23 -2.21 11.92 6.94
C ILE A 23 -1.20 10.82 7.17
N LEU A 24 -1.14 9.86 6.24
CA LEU A 24 -0.19 8.76 6.25
C LEU A 24 0.61 8.76 4.94
N TRP A 25 1.93 8.92 5.05
CA TRP A 25 2.85 8.83 3.92
C TRP A 25 3.54 7.47 3.91
N ILE A 26 3.52 6.82 2.75
CA ILE A 26 4.22 5.56 2.51
C ILE A 26 4.98 5.69 1.21
N THR A 27 6.22 5.23 1.19
CA THR A 27 6.99 5.06 -0.03
C THR A 27 6.85 3.62 -0.50
N ILE A 28 6.57 3.38 -1.77
CA ILE A 28 6.44 2.06 -2.38
C ILE A 28 7.27 2.03 -3.65
N ASN A 29 8.38 1.29 -3.68
CA ASN A 29 9.30 1.26 -4.84
C ASN A 29 9.70 2.66 -5.35
N GLY A 30 9.90 3.62 -4.44
CA GLY A 30 10.24 5.01 -4.77
C GLY A 30 9.06 5.92 -5.14
N LEU A 31 7.82 5.40 -5.26
CA LEU A 31 6.60 6.21 -5.33
C LEU A 31 6.18 6.64 -3.93
N THR A 32 5.90 7.93 -3.73
CA THR A 32 5.30 8.41 -2.48
C THR A 32 3.78 8.38 -2.58
N VAL A 33 3.13 7.58 -1.74
CA VAL A 33 1.67 7.51 -1.62
C VAL A 33 1.24 8.15 -0.30
N VAL A 34 0.30 9.09 -0.38
CA VAL A 34 -0.26 9.81 0.75
C VAL A 34 -1.73 9.48 0.86
N ASN A 35 -2.12 8.88 1.98
CA ASN A 35 -3.53 8.74 2.36
C ASN A 35 -3.90 9.93 3.24
N PHE A 36 -4.75 10.79 2.72
CA PHE A 36 -5.22 12.01 3.37
C PHE A 36 -6.67 11.84 3.83
N TYR A 37 -6.93 12.17 5.09
CA TYR A 37 -8.26 12.32 5.63
C TYR A 37 -8.38 13.69 6.26
N ARG A 38 -9.55 14.29 6.11
CA ARG A 38 -9.90 15.52 6.80
C ARG A 38 -11.36 15.47 7.17
N GLN A 39 -11.66 15.71 8.44
CA GLN A 39 -13.02 15.97 8.87
C GLN A 39 -13.43 17.43 8.57
N ASN A 40 -14.71 17.66 8.28
CA ASN A 40 -15.28 19.02 8.25
C ASN A 40 -14.98 19.70 9.61
N ASP A 41 -14.42 20.91 9.57
CA ASP A 41 -14.05 21.77 10.71
C ASP A 41 -12.69 21.55 11.40
N GLU A 42 -11.90 20.54 11.03
CA GLU A 42 -10.57 20.32 11.64
C GLU A 42 -9.46 21.08 10.89
N LYS A 43 -8.74 21.97 11.60
CA LYS A 43 -7.89 23.00 10.96
C LYS A 43 -6.47 22.56 10.60
N ASP A 44 -6.00 21.40 11.03
CA ASP A 44 -4.55 21.11 11.02
C ASP A 44 -4.07 20.19 9.88
N ALA A 45 -4.87 19.19 9.47
CA ALA A 45 -4.46 18.24 8.44
C ALA A 45 -4.23 18.92 7.08
N LEU A 46 -5.21 19.67 6.56
CA LEU A 46 -5.05 20.35 5.27
C LEU A 46 -3.89 21.33 5.30
N SER A 47 -3.76 22.13 6.37
CA SER A 47 -2.66 23.08 6.53
C SER A 47 -1.30 22.38 6.56
N THR A 48 -1.22 21.15 7.08
CA THR A 48 -0.03 20.29 7.02
C THR A 48 0.25 19.81 5.60
N LEU A 49 -0.78 19.34 4.87
CA LEU A 49 -0.65 18.92 3.48
C LEU A 49 -0.16 20.05 2.58
N LEU A 50 -0.75 21.26 2.70
CA LEU A 50 -0.41 22.42 1.87
C LEU A 50 1.03 22.92 2.08
N ARG A 51 1.63 22.66 3.24
CA ARG A 51 3.03 23.03 3.56
C ARG A 51 4.04 21.95 3.20
N TRP A 52 3.56 20.73 2.91
CA TRP A 52 4.44 19.60 2.66
C TRP A 52 5.10 19.73 1.27
N PRO A 53 6.44 19.64 1.18
CA PRO A 53 7.12 19.65 -0.12
C PRO A 53 6.80 18.36 -0.88
N VAL A 54 5.98 18.48 -1.93
CA VAL A 54 5.56 17.36 -2.76
C VAL A 54 6.75 16.82 -3.55
N PRO A 55 7.09 15.53 -3.44
CA PRO A 55 8.19 14.93 -4.19
C PRO A 55 7.76 14.58 -5.63
N GLU A 56 8.74 14.29 -6.48
CA GLU A 56 8.47 13.60 -7.75
C GLU A 56 7.83 12.22 -7.50
N ARG A 57 7.02 11.75 -8.46
CA ARG A 57 6.32 10.45 -8.38
C ARG A 57 5.53 10.32 -7.08
N CYS A 58 4.53 11.18 -6.94
CA CYS A 58 3.67 11.29 -5.77
C CYS A 58 2.21 11.03 -6.15
N LEU A 59 1.50 10.28 -5.31
CA LEU A 59 0.05 10.16 -5.31
C LEU A 59 -0.49 10.64 -3.96
N VAL A 60 -1.39 11.61 -3.96
CA VAL A 60 -2.13 12.05 -2.79
C VAL A 60 -3.60 11.73 -2.99
N ALA A 61 -4.16 10.89 -2.13
CA ALA A 61 -5.56 10.50 -2.25
C ALA A 61 -6.26 10.35 -0.90
N GLY A 62 -7.58 10.54 -0.89
CA GLY A 62 -8.44 10.25 0.25
C GLY A 62 -9.58 11.25 0.37
N ASP A 63 -10.14 11.40 1.57
CA ASP A 63 -11.31 12.24 1.82
C ASP A 63 -10.88 13.67 2.16
N PHE A 64 -11.10 14.59 1.21
CA PHE A 64 -10.74 15.99 1.37
C PHE A 64 -11.86 16.83 2.00
N ASN A 65 -13.09 16.31 2.02
CA ASN A 65 -14.27 17.03 2.49
C ASN A 65 -14.31 18.48 1.94
N ALA A 66 -14.14 18.62 0.62
CA ALA A 66 -14.07 19.92 -0.05
C ALA A 66 -14.71 19.90 -1.45
N ARG A 67 -15.22 21.06 -1.88
CA ARG A 67 -15.78 21.24 -3.22
C ARG A 67 -15.08 22.33 -3.99
N HIS A 68 -14.80 22.07 -5.25
CA HIS A 68 -14.32 23.06 -6.21
C HIS A 68 -14.83 22.70 -7.60
N ARG A 69 -15.05 23.73 -8.42
CA ARG A 69 -15.59 23.62 -9.78
C ARG A 69 -14.80 22.72 -10.73
N SER A 70 -13.57 22.35 -10.39
CA SER A 70 -12.74 21.45 -11.22
C SER A 70 -13.04 19.96 -10.98
N TRP A 71 -13.69 19.58 -9.88
CA TRP A 71 -14.11 18.20 -9.62
C TRP A 71 -15.61 18.04 -9.40
N GLN A 72 -16.31 19.12 -9.00
CA GLN A 72 -17.76 19.13 -8.88
C GLN A 72 -18.32 20.51 -9.22
N MET A 73 -19.26 20.56 -10.17
CA MET A 73 -19.94 21.79 -10.58
C MET A 73 -20.75 22.40 -9.43
N GLY A 74 -20.77 23.73 -9.40
CA GLY A 74 -21.46 24.50 -8.36
C GLY A 74 -20.51 25.37 -7.54
N GLN A 75 -20.93 25.67 -6.30
CA GLN A 75 -20.18 26.55 -5.41
C GLN A 75 -18.92 25.84 -4.88
N THR A 76 -17.80 26.56 -4.90
CA THR A 76 -16.57 26.15 -4.21
C THR A 76 -16.74 26.34 -2.71
N LEU A 77 -16.47 25.29 -1.91
CA LEU A 77 -16.67 25.25 -0.47
C LEU A 77 -15.46 24.63 0.22
N ASP A 78 -15.35 24.86 1.54
CA ASP A 78 -14.49 24.06 2.41
C ASP A 78 -13.01 24.03 1.99
N ARG A 79 -12.51 25.19 1.57
CA ARG A 79 -11.13 25.43 1.10
C ARG A 79 -10.77 24.71 -0.21
N GLY A 80 -11.76 24.32 -1.02
CA GLY A 80 -11.54 23.73 -2.34
C GLY A 80 -10.67 24.59 -3.26
N GLN A 81 -10.75 25.92 -3.15
CA GLN A 81 -9.87 26.82 -3.90
C GLN A 81 -8.40 26.67 -3.52
N GLU A 82 -8.09 26.50 -2.23
CA GLU A 82 -6.70 26.32 -1.76
C GLU A 82 -6.14 24.98 -2.19
N ILE A 83 -6.96 23.91 -2.17
CA ILE A 83 -6.57 22.59 -2.67
C ILE A 83 -6.27 22.65 -4.17
N ALA A 84 -7.13 23.31 -4.95
CA ALA A 84 -6.92 23.47 -6.38
C ALA A 84 -5.65 24.28 -6.72
N SER A 85 -5.40 25.37 -5.98
CA SER A 85 -4.16 26.14 -6.11
C SER A 85 -2.94 25.31 -5.75
N TRP A 86 -2.97 24.58 -4.63
CA TRP A 86 -1.87 23.71 -4.20
C TRP A 86 -1.57 22.60 -5.21
N ALA A 87 -2.59 21.96 -5.76
CA ALA A 87 -2.39 20.95 -6.81
C ALA A 87 -1.70 21.56 -8.03
N SER A 88 -2.17 22.73 -8.49
CA SER A 88 -1.57 23.44 -9.63
C SER A 88 -0.15 23.93 -9.36
N GLU A 89 0.16 24.38 -8.14
CA GLU A 89 1.50 24.86 -7.75
C GLU A 89 2.53 23.73 -7.63
N ASN A 90 2.07 22.49 -7.45
CA ASN A 90 2.91 21.30 -7.30
C ASN A 90 2.84 20.35 -8.52
N ASP A 91 2.32 20.82 -9.65
CA ASP A 91 2.14 20.05 -10.90
C ASP A 91 1.41 18.70 -10.66
N LEU A 92 0.37 18.72 -9.83
CA LEU A 92 -0.47 17.56 -9.53
C LEU A 92 -1.75 17.60 -10.36
N ASP A 93 -1.92 16.60 -11.22
CA ASP A 93 -3.15 16.37 -11.96
C ASP A 93 -4.22 15.75 -11.07
N LEU A 94 -5.44 16.28 -11.15
CA LEU A 94 -6.63 15.67 -10.55
C LEU A 94 -7.06 14.47 -11.42
N LEU A 95 -7.14 13.29 -10.80
CA LEU A 95 -7.55 12.07 -11.51
C LEU A 95 -9.08 11.86 -11.55
N ASN A 96 -9.82 12.49 -10.63
CA ASN A 96 -11.27 12.36 -10.60
C ASN A 96 -11.91 12.91 -11.88
N THR A 97 -12.88 12.18 -12.41
CA THR A 97 -13.76 12.69 -13.47
C THR A 97 -14.73 13.72 -12.88
N LEU A 98 -14.87 14.86 -13.53
CA LEU A 98 -15.79 15.94 -13.14
C LEU A 98 -17.22 15.42 -12.95
N ASP A 99 -17.86 15.82 -11.84
CA ASP A 99 -19.24 15.49 -11.48
C ASP A 99 -19.54 14.00 -11.26
N ILE A 100 -18.53 13.13 -11.28
CA ILE A 100 -18.70 11.75 -10.87
C ILE A 100 -18.67 11.70 -9.34
N PRO A 101 -19.78 11.35 -8.67
CA PRO A 101 -19.86 11.36 -7.22
C PRO A 101 -19.00 10.25 -6.62
N THR A 102 -18.47 10.50 -5.44
CA THR A 102 -17.72 9.53 -4.62
C THR A 102 -18.52 9.07 -3.40
N ASN A 103 -19.78 9.50 -3.28
CA ASN A 103 -20.73 8.98 -2.30
C ASN A 103 -22.18 9.02 -2.83
N PRO A 104 -23.13 8.31 -2.18
CA PRO A 104 -24.55 8.29 -2.55
C PRO A 104 -25.27 9.64 -2.47
N HIS A 105 -24.65 10.65 -1.86
CA HIS A 105 -25.24 11.98 -1.73
C HIS A 105 -24.95 12.88 -2.94
N GLY A 106 -24.26 12.36 -3.96
CA GLY A 106 -23.93 13.13 -5.16
C GLY A 106 -22.73 14.05 -5.00
N ASN A 107 -21.88 13.83 -3.98
CA ASN A 107 -20.71 14.66 -3.73
C ASN A 107 -19.44 13.97 -4.22
N THR A 108 -18.51 14.76 -4.73
CA THR A 108 -17.16 14.33 -5.12
C THR A 108 -16.18 14.93 -4.11
N ILE A 109 -15.96 14.21 -3.00
CA ILE A 109 -15.12 14.67 -1.88
C ILE A 109 -13.90 13.77 -1.64
N ASP A 110 -13.92 12.56 -2.20
CA ASP A 110 -12.78 11.65 -2.21
C ASP A 110 -11.94 11.93 -3.46
N LEU A 111 -10.80 12.60 -3.28
CA LEU A 111 -10.00 13.10 -4.40
C LEU A 111 -8.69 12.34 -4.51
N ALA A 112 -8.16 12.25 -5.72
CA ALA A 112 -6.84 11.73 -6.04
C ALA A 112 -6.08 12.70 -6.94
N PHE A 113 -4.87 13.06 -6.52
CA PHE A 113 -3.96 13.99 -7.19
C PHE A 113 -2.60 13.32 -7.40
N THR A 114 -1.98 13.49 -8.57
CA THR A 114 -0.67 12.89 -8.85
C THR A 114 0.13 13.68 -9.88
N ASN A 115 1.46 13.63 -9.79
CA ASN A 115 2.38 14.10 -10.83
C ASN A 115 2.90 12.93 -11.70
N ILE A 116 2.23 11.78 -11.67
CA ILE A 116 2.54 10.63 -12.54
C ILE A 116 1.69 10.75 -13.81
N PRO A 117 2.32 10.88 -14.99
CA PRO A 117 1.59 11.00 -16.24
C PRO A 117 0.83 9.70 -16.54
N LEU A 118 -0.31 9.82 -17.22
CA LEU A 118 -1.16 8.68 -17.64
C LEU A 118 -1.72 7.85 -16.48
N ALA A 119 -1.73 8.39 -15.26
CA ALA A 119 -2.46 7.82 -14.15
C ALA A 119 -3.97 7.96 -14.38
N GLU A 120 -4.74 6.99 -13.88
CA GLU A 120 -6.19 6.94 -14.06
C GLU A 120 -6.90 6.67 -12.74
N ALA A 121 -8.13 7.19 -12.61
CA ALA A 121 -9.01 6.90 -11.50
C ALA A 121 -10.39 6.46 -11.99
N THR A 122 -10.93 5.38 -11.42
CA THR A 122 -12.27 4.88 -11.70
C THR A 122 -13.02 4.63 -10.40
N VAL A 123 -14.30 4.98 -10.37
CA VAL A 123 -15.19 4.56 -9.28
C VAL A 123 -15.62 3.13 -9.56
N GLU A 124 -15.25 2.21 -8.68
CA GLU A 124 -15.43 0.77 -8.87
C GLU A 124 -16.53 0.20 -7.97
N ASP A 125 -17.73 0.08 -8.52
CA ASP A 125 -18.89 -0.50 -7.81
C ASP A 125 -18.66 -1.95 -7.38
N HIS A 126 -17.83 -2.70 -8.11
CA HIS A 126 -17.54 -4.09 -7.78
C HIS A 126 -16.61 -4.24 -6.56
N LEU A 127 -15.86 -3.19 -6.23
CA LEU A 127 -15.03 -3.09 -5.02
C LEU A 127 -15.78 -2.47 -3.85
N ALA A 128 -17.04 -2.08 -4.06
CA ALA A 128 -17.85 -1.43 -3.06
C ALA A 128 -17.81 -2.18 -1.72
N THR A 129 -17.55 -1.39 -0.69
CA THR A 129 -17.71 -1.80 0.69
C THR A 129 -19.11 -1.43 1.15
N SER A 130 -19.45 -1.79 2.38
CA SER A 130 -20.65 -1.30 3.05
C SER A 130 -20.54 0.16 3.51
N SER A 131 -19.46 0.88 3.17
CA SER A 131 -19.34 2.32 3.43
C SER A 131 -20.35 3.15 2.63
N ASP A 132 -20.63 4.34 3.17
CA ASP A 132 -21.26 5.47 2.52
C ASP A 132 -20.34 6.21 1.52
N HIS A 133 -19.09 5.80 1.36
CA HIS A 133 -18.22 6.23 0.28
C HIS A 133 -18.13 5.16 -0.81
N PHE A 134 -17.90 5.61 -2.05
CA PHE A 134 -17.60 4.75 -3.18
C PHE A 134 -16.11 4.45 -3.24
N THR A 135 -15.77 3.28 -3.76
CA THR A 135 -14.37 2.87 -3.85
C THR A 135 -13.74 3.47 -5.10
N LEU A 136 -12.73 4.32 -4.90
CA LEU A 136 -11.91 4.85 -5.98
C LEU A 136 -10.73 3.90 -6.24
N SER A 137 -10.67 3.33 -7.44
CA SER A 137 -9.54 2.54 -7.92
C SER A 137 -8.60 3.45 -8.69
N LEU A 138 -7.31 3.39 -8.37
CA LEU A 138 -6.28 4.24 -8.96
C LEU A 138 -5.26 3.34 -9.66
N THR A 139 -5.01 3.60 -10.94
CA THR A 139 -4.02 2.89 -11.73
C THR A 139 -2.88 3.84 -12.07
N LEU A 140 -1.66 3.45 -11.69
CA LEU A 140 -0.45 4.22 -11.96
C LEU A 140 0.43 3.44 -12.95
N PRO A 141 0.81 4.04 -14.09
CA PRO A 141 1.73 3.42 -15.02
C PRO A 141 3.16 3.41 -14.48
N ASP A 142 4.02 2.58 -15.08
CA ASP A 142 5.47 2.58 -14.85
C ASP A 142 5.91 2.51 -13.39
N ILE A 143 5.20 1.75 -12.57
CA ILE A 143 5.74 1.30 -11.28
C ILE A 143 6.69 0.15 -11.57
N ASN A 144 7.99 0.47 -11.67
CA ASN A 144 9.02 -0.55 -11.78
C ASN A 144 8.92 -1.48 -10.55
N PRO A 145 8.66 -2.78 -10.75
CA PRO A 145 8.66 -3.71 -9.64
C PRO A 145 10.05 -3.72 -9.03
N ALA A 146 10.13 -3.70 -7.70
CA ALA A 146 11.41 -3.90 -7.05
C ALA A 146 11.99 -5.26 -7.47
N PRO A 147 13.32 -5.36 -7.61
CA PRO A 147 13.98 -6.64 -7.79
C PRO A 147 13.49 -7.60 -6.70
N ILE A 148 13.15 -8.83 -7.08
CA ILE A 148 12.69 -9.84 -6.14
C ILE A 148 13.80 -10.04 -5.12
N GLN A 149 13.57 -9.58 -3.90
CA GLN A 149 14.50 -9.83 -2.81
C GLN A 149 14.51 -11.34 -2.55
N PRO A 150 15.67 -12.02 -2.66
CA PRO A 150 15.73 -13.44 -2.36
C PRO A 150 15.24 -13.65 -0.93
N GLY A 151 14.20 -14.50 -0.79
CA GLY A 151 13.65 -14.81 0.52
C GLY A 151 14.73 -15.37 1.46
N LYS A 152 14.56 -15.16 2.77
CA LYS A 152 15.48 -15.73 3.77
C LYS A 152 15.65 -17.23 3.50
N ILE A 153 16.89 -17.68 3.40
CA ILE A 153 17.17 -19.09 3.16
C ILE A 153 16.94 -19.85 4.46
N ARG A 154 16.25 -20.98 4.33
CA ARG A 154 15.96 -21.87 5.44
C ARG A 154 16.65 -23.20 5.20
N VAL A 155 17.32 -23.67 6.24
CA VAL A 155 17.87 -25.02 6.36
C VAL A 155 17.14 -25.61 7.56
N THR A 156 16.05 -26.34 7.31
CA THR A 156 15.17 -26.81 8.40
C THR A 156 14.77 -28.28 8.26
N ILE A 157 14.97 -28.88 7.09
CA ILE A 157 14.70 -30.30 6.87
C ILE A 157 16.01 -31.06 7.15
N GLU A 158 15.89 -32.27 7.68
CA GLU A 158 17.03 -33.13 8.05
C GLU A 158 18.05 -33.29 6.91
N ASP A 159 17.60 -33.55 5.69
CA ASP A 159 18.49 -33.70 4.53
C ASP A 159 19.21 -32.39 4.17
N GLU A 160 18.57 -31.24 4.36
CA GLU A 160 19.19 -29.93 4.14
C GLU A 160 20.23 -29.65 5.23
N LEU A 161 19.93 -30.00 6.47
CA LEU A 161 20.87 -29.89 7.60
C LEU A 161 22.10 -30.76 7.37
N LYS A 162 21.90 -32.01 6.93
CA LYS A 162 22.99 -32.92 6.61
C LYS A 162 23.87 -32.36 5.50
N ARG A 163 23.27 -31.90 4.40
CA ARG A 163 24.00 -31.30 3.28
C ARG A 163 24.71 -30.00 3.68
N PHE A 164 24.11 -29.20 4.56
CA PHE A 164 24.72 -28.00 5.10
C PHE A 164 25.99 -28.35 5.90
N VAL A 165 25.91 -29.34 6.80
CA VAL A 165 27.05 -29.81 7.58
C VAL A 165 28.17 -30.30 6.67
N GLU A 166 27.86 -31.13 5.66
CA GLU A 166 28.85 -31.64 4.69
C GLU A 166 29.59 -30.50 3.97
N ILE A 167 28.87 -29.44 3.56
CA ILE A 167 29.48 -28.28 2.88
C ILE A 167 30.33 -27.45 3.85
N VAL A 168 29.89 -27.28 5.10
CA VAL A 168 30.65 -26.54 6.12
C VAL A 168 31.92 -27.29 6.50
N GLU A 169 31.85 -28.61 6.72
CA GLU A 169 33.02 -29.44 7.03
C GLU A 169 34.06 -29.39 5.90
N LEU A 170 33.60 -29.48 4.64
CA LEU A 170 34.47 -29.37 3.48
C LEU A 170 35.11 -27.97 3.36
N GLY A 171 34.33 -26.90 3.56
CA GLY A 171 34.86 -25.53 3.42
C GLY A 171 35.69 -25.05 4.61
N ALA A 172 35.52 -25.66 5.79
CA ALA A 172 36.29 -25.29 6.98
C ALA A 172 37.77 -25.67 6.86
N THR A 173 38.12 -26.65 6.02
CA THR A 173 39.53 -27.02 5.76
C THR A 173 40.31 -25.93 5.06
N ASP A 174 39.61 -25.05 4.32
CA ASP A 174 40.21 -23.95 3.57
C ASP A 174 40.31 -22.65 4.38
N ILE A 175 39.81 -22.65 5.63
CA ILE A 175 39.90 -21.49 6.52
C ILE A 175 41.28 -21.50 7.19
N PRO A 176 42.13 -20.48 6.94
CA PRO A 176 43.43 -20.41 7.58
C PRO A 176 43.28 -20.19 9.10
N PRO A 177 44.19 -20.75 9.93
CA PRO A 177 44.25 -20.43 11.35
C PRO A 177 44.55 -18.94 11.53
N ALA A 178 43.87 -18.28 12.46
CA ALA A 178 44.11 -16.87 12.75
C ALA A 178 45.26 -16.69 13.75
N ASP A 179 46.12 -15.71 13.48
CA ASP A 179 47.07 -15.15 14.44
C ASP A 179 46.45 -13.94 15.18
N SER A 180 47.12 -13.49 16.24
CA SER A 180 46.55 -12.64 17.31
C SER A 180 46.30 -11.16 16.95
N THR A 181 46.31 -10.75 15.68
CA THR A 181 46.02 -9.34 15.35
C THR A 181 44.52 -9.10 15.14
N PRO A 182 44.00 -7.90 15.47
CA PRO A 182 42.60 -7.56 15.24
C PRO A 182 42.15 -7.73 13.78
N ALA A 183 43.00 -7.36 12.81
CA ALA A 183 42.67 -7.45 11.38
C ALA A 183 42.55 -8.91 10.90
N GLU A 184 43.38 -9.80 11.43
CA GLU A 184 43.31 -11.23 11.11
C GLU A 184 42.06 -11.88 11.70
N LEU A 185 41.65 -11.46 12.91
CA LEU A 185 40.39 -11.89 13.52
C LEU A 185 39.17 -11.43 12.70
N ASP A 186 39.17 -10.19 12.19
CA ASP A 186 38.09 -9.68 11.32
C ASP A 186 38.03 -10.44 9.98
N ASN A 187 39.19 -10.77 9.40
CA ASN A 187 39.27 -11.58 8.18
C ASN A 187 38.78 -13.02 8.40
N LEU A 188 39.11 -13.61 9.56
CA LEU A 188 38.58 -14.91 9.95
C LEU A 188 37.06 -14.88 10.10
N ALA A 189 36.54 -13.89 10.84
CA ALA A 189 35.10 -13.71 11.03
C ALA A 189 34.37 -13.55 9.68
N THR A 190 34.94 -12.75 8.77
CA THR A 190 34.40 -12.58 7.41
C THR A 190 34.40 -13.90 6.63
N SER A 191 35.48 -14.68 6.72
CA SER A 191 35.60 -15.98 6.05
C SER A 191 34.58 -17.00 6.57
N LEU A 192 34.38 -17.05 7.89
CA LEU A 192 33.36 -17.89 8.52
C LEU A 192 31.94 -17.51 8.10
N VAL A 193 31.61 -16.21 8.12
CA VAL A 193 30.29 -15.71 7.69
C VAL A 193 30.04 -16.06 6.22
N ASN A 194 31.05 -15.90 5.36
CA ASN A 194 30.95 -16.24 3.94
C ASN A 194 30.75 -17.74 3.70
N LEU A 195 31.47 -18.60 4.43
CA LEU A 195 31.30 -20.06 4.36
C LEU A 195 29.88 -20.46 4.79
N LEU A 196 29.44 -20.03 5.98
CA LEU A 196 28.12 -20.37 6.50
C LEU A 196 27.00 -19.85 5.58
N THR A 197 27.16 -18.65 5.02
CA THR A 197 26.19 -18.08 4.08
C THR A 197 26.12 -18.88 2.79
N SER A 198 27.26 -19.31 2.25
CA SER A 198 27.35 -20.08 1.00
C SER A 198 26.82 -21.51 1.19
N ALA A 199 27.17 -22.15 2.30
CA ALA A 199 26.65 -23.46 2.67
C ALA A 199 25.12 -23.40 2.85
N ALA A 200 24.60 -22.39 3.54
CA ALA A 200 23.16 -22.20 3.70
C ALA A 200 22.47 -22.01 2.33
N LYS A 201 23.06 -21.21 1.43
CA LYS A 201 22.56 -21.00 0.06
C LYS A 201 22.51 -22.27 -0.77
N ALA A 202 23.53 -23.13 -0.65
CA ALA A 202 23.66 -24.35 -1.44
C ALA A 202 22.81 -25.51 -0.91
N ALA A 203 22.64 -25.62 0.41
CA ALA A 203 21.88 -26.69 1.04
C ALA A 203 20.41 -26.34 1.26
N GLY A 204 20.12 -25.08 1.56
CA GLY A 204 18.80 -24.62 1.94
C GLY A 204 17.92 -24.20 0.77
N ARG A 205 16.66 -23.89 1.09
CA ARG A 205 15.68 -23.37 0.14
C ARG A 205 15.25 -21.95 0.49
N PRO A 206 14.87 -21.12 -0.50
CA PRO A 206 14.27 -19.82 -0.23
C PRO A 206 12.97 -20.00 0.56
N SER A 207 12.80 -19.25 1.65
CA SER A 207 11.52 -19.16 2.33
C SER A 207 10.51 -18.52 1.38
N ARG A 208 9.54 -19.31 0.93
CA ARG A 208 8.34 -18.80 0.27
C ARG A 208 7.42 -18.28 1.36
N LYS A 209 7.25 -16.96 1.44
CA LYS A 209 6.15 -16.37 2.21
C LYS A 209 4.85 -16.68 1.46
N GLY A 210 4.20 -17.79 1.80
CA GLY A 210 2.86 -18.07 1.33
C GLY A 210 1.89 -17.03 1.88
N SER A 211 0.98 -16.55 1.03
CA SER A 211 -0.18 -15.79 1.50
C SER A 211 -1.16 -16.78 2.10
N HIS A 212 -1.24 -16.87 3.43
CA HIS A 212 -2.37 -17.53 4.06
C HIS A 212 -3.58 -16.59 3.97
N PRO A 213 -4.77 -17.09 3.61
CA PRO A 213 -5.99 -16.30 3.71
C PRO A 213 -6.12 -15.79 5.15
N ALA A 214 -6.67 -14.59 5.29
CA ALA A 214 -6.88 -14.02 6.61
C ALA A 214 -7.75 -15.00 7.44
N PRO A 215 -7.31 -15.43 8.63
CA PRO A 215 -8.01 -16.47 9.38
C PRO A 215 -9.43 -16.05 9.82
N TRP A 216 -9.71 -14.75 9.81
CA TRP A 216 -11.01 -14.17 10.09
C TRP A 216 -11.90 -14.00 8.84
N TRP A 217 -11.39 -14.29 7.63
CA TRP A 217 -12.18 -14.25 6.40
C TRP A 217 -12.70 -15.64 6.06
N THR A 218 -13.88 -15.98 6.58
CA THR A 218 -14.51 -17.29 6.40
C THR A 218 -15.22 -17.38 5.04
N GLU A 219 -15.63 -18.59 4.65
CA GLU A 219 -16.47 -18.80 3.47
C GLU A 219 -17.82 -18.06 3.60
N GLU A 220 -18.37 -17.99 4.81
CA GLU A 220 -19.59 -17.23 5.11
C GLU A 220 -19.38 -15.72 4.84
N CYS A 221 -18.28 -15.14 5.32
CA CYS A 221 -17.92 -13.74 5.03
C CYS A 221 -17.78 -13.51 3.51
N ALA A 222 -17.12 -14.44 2.81
CA ALA A 222 -16.90 -14.35 1.38
C ALA A 222 -18.23 -14.39 0.60
N CYS A 223 -19.13 -15.30 0.97
CA CYS A 223 -20.47 -15.42 0.38
C CYS A 223 -21.33 -14.17 0.66
N ALA A 224 -21.35 -13.69 1.90
CA ALA A 224 -22.10 -12.48 2.26
C ALA A 224 -21.57 -11.25 1.50
N ALA A 225 -20.25 -11.11 1.38
CA ALA A 225 -19.64 -10.03 0.61
C ALA A 225 -19.96 -10.14 -0.89
N ALA A 226 -19.97 -11.35 -1.45
CA ALA A 226 -20.35 -11.58 -2.84
C ALA A 226 -21.83 -11.24 -3.11
N ALA A 227 -22.74 -11.64 -2.21
CA ALA A 227 -24.16 -11.32 -2.29
C ALA A 227 -24.42 -9.81 -2.22
N PHE A 228 -23.78 -9.12 -1.26
CA PHE A 228 -23.85 -7.66 -1.17
C PHE A 228 -23.38 -6.98 -2.47
N ARG A 229 -22.22 -7.37 -3.01
CA ARG A 229 -21.70 -6.82 -4.26
C ARG A 229 -22.61 -7.10 -5.46
N ALA A 230 -23.25 -8.27 -5.50
CA ALA A 230 -24.20 -8.61 -6.56
C ALA A 230 -25.42 -7.70 -6.55
N ILE A 231 -26.00 -7.45 -5.37
CA ILE A 231 -27.15 -6.54 -5.23
C ILE A 231 -26.75 -5.11 -5.55
N ARG A 232 -25.57 -4.67 -5.08
CA ARG A 232 -25.08 -3.30 -5.34
C ARG A 232 -24.83 -3.02 -6.82
N ARG A 233 -24.33 -4.00 -7.59
CA ARG A 233 -24.16 -3.86 -9.05
C ARG A 233 -25.46 -3.59 -9.81
N SER A 234 -26.60 -4.05 -9.29
CA SER A 234 -27.91 -3.78 -9.90
C SER A 234 -28.42 -2.37 -9.61
N TYR A 235 -27.83 -1.67 -8.64
CA TYR A 235 -28.22 -0.32 -8.23
C TYR A 235 -26.97 0.57 -8.08
N PRO A 236 -26.24 0.83 -9.19
CA PRO A 236 -25.08 1.71 -9.16
C PRO A 236 -25.49 3.10 -8.65
N LEU A 237 -24.66 3.67 -7.79
CA LEU A 237 -24.88 4.97 -7.12
C LEU A 237 -26.14 5.06 -6.20
N GLY A 238 -26.86 3.96 -5.99
CA GLY A 238 -28.20 3.97 -5.40
C GLY A 238 -28.29 3.78 -3.88
N PHE A 239 -29.06 4.65 -3.22
CA PHE A 239 -29.62 4.40 -1.89
C PHE A 239 -30.88 3.54 -2.04
N ASN A 240 -30.72 2.21 -2.09
CA ASN A 240 -31.82 1.25 -2.28
C ASN A 240 -32.01 0.37 -1.03
N GLN A 241 -33.27 0.04 -0.70
CA GLN A 241 -33.63 -0.80 0.46
C GLN A 241 -32.94 -2.17 0.42
N ASP A 242 -32.85 -2.81 -0.75
CA ASP A 242 -32.20 -4.11 -0.93
C ASP A 242 -30.70 -4.02 -0.64
N VAL A 243 -30.06 -2.91 -1.06
CA VAL A 243 -28.65 -2.63 -0.76
C VAL A 243 -28.45 -2.45 0.75
N GLN A 244 -29.37 -1.77 1.44
CA GLN A 244 -29.31 -1.60 2.90
C GLN A 244 -29.53 -2.93 3.65
N MET A 245 -30.46 -3.77 3.18
CA MET A 245 -30.68 -5.10 3.75
C MET A 245 -29.45 -5.99 3.57
N ALA A 246 -28.90 -6.07 2.36
CA ALA A 246 -27.69 -6.83 2.07
C ALA A 246 -26.48 -6.34 2.89
N LYS A 247 -26.36 -5.02 3.07
CA LYS A 247 -25.35 -4.41 3.95
C LYS A 247 -25.52 -4.86 5.40
N ARG A 248 -26.75 -4.87 5.92
CA ARG A 248 -27.03 -5.32 7.29
C ARG A 248 -26.70 -6.79 7.48
N ASP A 249 -27.02 -7.62 6.49
CA ASP A 249 -26.76 -9.05 6.56
C ASP A 249 -25.25 -9.34 6.49
N LEU A 250 -24.49 -8.59 5.68
CA LEU A 250 -23.02 -8.64 5.70
C LEU A 250 -22.42 -8.29 7.07
N TYR A 251 -23.00 -7.34 7.81
CA TYR A 251 -22.51 -6.97 9.15
C TYR A 251 -22.86 -7.97 10.26
N ARG A 252 -23.70 -8.97 9.98
CA ARG A 252 -24.08 -10.00 10.96
C ARG A 252 -23.19 -11.23 10.92
N VAL A 253 -22.34 -11.33 9.89
CA VAL A 253 -21.34 -12.37 9.69
C VAL A 253 -19.98 -11.86 10.17
#